data_AF-A0A7S0PXV3-F1
#
_entry.id   AF-A0A7S0PXV3-F1
#
_cell.length_a   1.000
_cell.length_b   1.000
_cell.length_c   1.000
_cell.angle_alpha   90.00
_cell.angle_beta   90.00
_cell.angle_gamma   90.00
#
_symmetry.space_group_name_H-M   'P 1'
#
loop_
_entity.id
_entity.type
_entity.pdbx_description
1 polymer ?
#
loop_
_entity_poly.entity_id
_entity_poly.type
_entity_poly.pdbx_seq_one_letter_code
_entity_poly.pdbx_strand_id
1 'polypeptide(L)'
;AEGLVAFWICILASQVLWSLRHLEIAICGAEGNARRFASARLVDDLPCLACWSAALTLAYTNPADDTAFTTAMAVGLAGGFSHELRLLLRASRYQIVLGPHMPFVERHIPMNINLYLHRLNEFMYLMLGETVLQLVIARHPLHTDTHMIAVFVAGFLIVLCMLYSYQLTEPNRPNDHAIRRSALAGVAYFMLYSQKALSVLL
;
A
#
# COMPACT_ATOMS: atom_id res chain seq x y z
N ALA A 1 -14.48 -2.53 18.70
CA ALA A 1 -13.55 -3.68 18.81
C ALA A 1 -13.75 -4.73 17.72
N GLU A 2 -14.96 -5.31 17.57
CA GLU A 2 -15.20 -6.43 16.64
C GLU A 2 -14.84 -6.12 15.17
N GLY A 3 -15.18 -4.92 14.69
CA GLY A 3 -14.83 -4.50 13.32
C GLY A 3 -13.32 -4.42 13.05
N LEU A 4 -12.52 -4.03 14.05
CA LEU A 4 -11.06 -3.95 13.93
C LEU A 4 -10.42 -5.35 13.87
N VAL A 5 -10.92 -6.27 14.69
CA VAL A 5 -10.46 -7.66 14.69
C VAL A 5 -10.79 -8.31 13.34
N ALA A 6 -12.01 -8.11 12.82
CA ALA A 6 -12.41 -8.59 11.51
C ALA A 6 -11.51 -8.02 10.39
N PHE A 7 -11.20 -6.73 10.44
CA PHE A 7 -10.29 -6.07 9.50
C PHE A 7 -8.90 -6.73 9.49
N TRP A 8 -8.28 -6.94 10.66
CA TRP A 8 -6.96 -7.58 10.74
C TRP A 8 -6.97 -9.04 10.32
N ILE A 9 -8.05 -9.78 10.62
CA ILE A 9 -8.23 -11.16 10.14
C ILE A 9 -8.24 -11.19 8.61
N CYS A 10 -9.00 -10.31 7.95
CA CYS A 10 -9.06 -10.25 6.49
C CYS A 10 -7.70 -9.95 5.87
N ILE A 11 -6.97 -8.96 6.42
CA ILE A 11 -5.64 -8.59 5.95
C ILE A 11 -4.66 -9.75 6.13
N LEU A 12 -4.64 -10.37 7.31
CA LEU A 12 -3.74 -11.48 7.60
C LEU A 12 -4.05 -12.69 6.72
N ALA A 13 -5.34 -13.03 6.52
CA ALA A 13 -5.75 -14.13 5.67
C ALA A 13 -5.32 -13.91 4.21
N SER A 14 -5.51 -12.69 3.68
CA SER A 14 -5.01 -12.31 2.35
C SER A 14 -3.50 -12.51 2.23
N GLN A 15 -2.73 -12.05 3.22
CA GLN A 15 -1.28 -12.19 3.21
C GLN A 15 -0.84 -13.64 3.28
N VAL A 16 -1.47 -14.44 4.14
CA VAL A 16 -1.18 -15.87 4.26
C VAL A 16 -1.44 -16.58 2.95
N LEU A 17 -2.56 -16.30 2.27
CA LEU A 17 -2.84 -16.87 0.95
C LEU A 17 -1.77 -16.49 -0.09
N TRP A 18 -1.33 -15.24 -0.09
CA TRP A 18 -0.23 -14.79 -0.96
C TRP A 18 1.09 -15.48 -0.64
N SER A 19 1.45 -15.60 0.64
CA SER A 19 2.65 -16.31 1.06
C SER A 19 2.57 -17.79 0.74
N LEU A 20 1.41 -18.45 0.90
CA LEU A 20 1.23 -19.85 0.50
C LEU A 20 1.45 -20.04 -1.01
N ARG A 21 0.96 -19.11 -1.83
CA ARG A 21 1.23 -19.12 -3.28
C ARG A 21 2.73 -18.99 -3.58
N HIS A 22 3.45 -18.09 -2.91
CA HIS A 22 4.90 -17.99 -3.09
C HIS A 22 5.63 -19.25 -2.58
N LEU A 23 5.13 -19.89 -1.52
CA LEU A 23 5.66 -21.15 -1.01
C LEU A 23 5.48 -22.28 -2.02
N GLU A 24 4.31 -22.38 -2.63
CA GLU A 24 4.03 -23.31 -3.71
C GLU A 24 5.02 -23.13 -4.87
N ILE A 25 5.22 -21.89 -5.34
CA ILE A 25 6.16 -21.61 -6.45
C ILE A 25 7.60 -21.92 -6.03
N ALA A 26 7.99 -21.64 -4.78
CA ALA A 26 9.33 -21.90 -4.27
C ALA A 26 9.67 -23.40 -4.23
N ILE A 27 8.69 -24.25 -3.92
CA ILE A 27 8.84 -25.70 -3.81
C ILE A 27 8.62 -26.39 -5.16
N CYS A 28 7.51 -26.09 -5.82
CA CYS A 28 6.99 -26.82 -6.99
C CYS A 28 7.31 -26.16 -8.34
N GLY A 29 7.92 -24.98 -8.36
CA GLY A 29 8.20 -24.27 -9.62
C GLY A 29 9.15 -25.05 -10.54
N ALA A 30 8.78 -25.22 -11.82
CA ALA A 30 9.62 -25.92 -12.79
C ALA A 30 10.95 -25.18 -13.08
N GLU A 31 10.94 -23.85 -13.03
CA GLU A 31 12.10 -23.02 -13.29
C GLU A 31 12.85 -22.63 -12.01
N GLY A 32 14.17 -22.87 -11.99
CA GLY A 32 15.01 -22.50 -10.85
C GLY A 32 15.01 -21.00 -10.53
N ASN A 33 14.84 -20.13 -11.54
CA ASN A 33 14.75 -18.68 -11.34
C ASN A 33 13.45 -18.29 -10.65
N ALA A 34 12.31 -18.87 -11.05
CA ALA A 34 11.03 -18.63 -10.42
C ALA A 34 11.04 -19.05 -8.94
N ARG A 35 11.65 -20.21 -8.64
CA ARG A 35 11.82 -20.70 -7.26
C ARG A 35 12.66 -19.75 -6.39
N ARG A 36 13.79 -19.28 -6.91
CA ARG A 36 14.66 -18.32 -6.21
C ARG A 36 13.94 -17.00 -5.94
N PHE A 37 13.25 -16.46 -6.95
CA PHE A 37 12.44 -15.25 -6.81
C PHE A 37 11.35 -15.42 -5.73
N ALA A 38 10.58 -16.50 -5.80
CA ALA A 38 9.53 -16.79 -4.83
C ALA A 38 10.07 -16.98 -3.41
N SER A 39 11.21 -17.66 -3.25
CA SER A 39 11.87 -17.82 -1.95
C SER A 39 12.35 -16.48 -1.36
N ALA A 40 12.90 -15.60 -2.19
CA ALA A 40 13.32 -14.26 -1.77
C ALA A 40 12.11 -13.42 -1.34
N ARG A 41 10.98 -13.59 -2.04
CA ARG A 41 9.72 -12.91 -1.73
C ARG A 41 9.10 -13.38 -0.41
N LEU A 42 9.11 -14.69 -0.14
CA LEU A 42 8.67 -15.23 1.15
C LEU A 42 9.42 -14.60 2.33
N VAL A 43 10.74 -14.47 2.20
CA VAL A 43 11.58 -13.83 3.24
C VAL A 43 11.21 -12.37 3.46
N ASP A 44 10.74 -11.67 2.42
CA ASP A 44 10.24 -10.30 2.53
C ASP A 44 8.84 -10.21 3.13
N ASP A 45 8.01 -11.25 2.97
CA ASP A 45 6.64 -11.27 3.48
C ASP A 45 6.57 -11.62 4.99
N LEU A 46 7.54 -12.39 5.53
CA LEU A 46 7.56 -12.83 6.93
C LEU A 46 7.42 -11.70 7.99
N PRO A 47 8.11 -10.55 7.90
CA PRO A 47 7.97 -9.47 8.87
C PRO A 47 6.60 -8.80 8.79
N CYS A 48 6.03 -8.70 7.58
CA CYS A 48 4.69 -8.17 7.40
C CYS A 48 3.67 -9.07 8.12
N LEU A 49 3.78 -10.40 7.95
CA LEU A 49 3.00 -11.38 8.70
C LEU A 49 3.20 -11.27 10.22
N ALA A 50 4.43 -11.06 10.68
CA ALA A 50 4.73 -10.87 12.10
C ALA A 50 4.09 -9.59 12.66
N CYS A 51 4.17 -8.48 11.94
CA CYS A 51 3.55 -7.21 12.34
C CYS A 51 2.02 -7.32 12.35
N TRP A 52 1.42 -7.92 11.32
CA TRP A 52 -0.05 -8.04 11.22
C TRP A 52 -0.62 -9.04 12.24
N SER A 53 0.09 -10.13 12.53
CA SER A 53 -0.28 -11.02 13.64
C SER A 53 -0.15 -10.32 14.99
N ALA A 54 0.90 -9.54 15.23
CA ALA A 54 1.03 -8.73 16.45
C ALA A 54 -0.11 -7.70 16.59
N ALA A 55 -0.44 -6.97 15.52
CA ALA A 55 -1.56 -6.04 15.50
C ALA A 55 -2.91 -6.73 15.80
N LEU A 56 -3.14 -7.91 15.23
CA LEU A 56 -4.33 -8.71 15.52
C LEU A 56 -4.38 -9.15 16.99
N THR A 57 -3.27 -9.63 17.55
CA THR A 57 -3.22 -10.03 18.97
C THR A 57 -3.53 -8.86 19.90
N LEU A 58 -2.95 -7.68 19.65
CA LEU A 58 -3.20 -6.47 20.45
C LEU A 58 -4.67 -6.03 20.36
N ALA A 59 -5.26 -6.08 19.16
CA ALA A 59 -6.67 -5.75 18.94
C ALA A 59 -7.62 -6.74 19.63
N TYR A 60 -7.22 -8.02 19.73
CA TYR A 60 -8.02 -9.07 20.36
C TYR A 60 -7.93 -9.04 21.89
N THR A 61 -6.74 -8.83 22.46
CA THR A 61 -6.54 -8.91 23.91
C THR A 61 -7.10 -7.72 24.68
N ASN A 62 -7.08 -6.53 24.08
CA ASN A 62 -7.46 -5.28 24.75
C ASN A 62 -8.50 -4.48 23.94
N PRO A 63 -9.73 -5.01 23.77
CA PRO A 63 -10.72 -4.42 22.88
C PRO A 63 -11.30 -3.07 23.36
N ALA A 64 -11.17 -2.76 24.66
CA ALA A 64 -11.73 -1.56 25.29
C ALA A 64 -10.68 -0.48 25.59
N ASP A 65 -9.41 -0.71 25.26
CA ASP A 65 -8.31 0.21 25.55
C ASP A 65 -7.92 0.98 24.28
N ASP A 66 -8.13 2.30 24.30
CA ASP A 66 -7.79 3.21 23.20
C ASP A 66 -6.28 3.22 22.90
N THR A 67 -5.44 2.94 23.90
CA THR A 67 -3.99 2.84 23.70
C THR A 67 -3.63 1.56 22.95
N ALA A 68 -4.30 0.44 23.22
CA ALA A 68 -4.12 -0.79 22.46
C ALA A 68 -4.60 -0.64 21.02
N PHE A 69 -5.70 0.09 20.80
CA PHE A 69 -6.20 0.43 19.47
C PHE A 69 -5.15 1.19 18.63
N THR A 70 -4.65 2.30 19.17
CA THR A 70 -3.65 3.15 18.49
C THR A 70 -2.35 2.39 18.24
N THR A 71 -1.93 1.57 19.19
CA THR A 71 -0.72 0.74 19.06
C THR A 71 -0.89 -0.35 18.00
N ALA A 72 -2.03 -1.04 17.95
CA ALA A 72 -2.31 -2.05 16.92
C ALA A 72 -2.30 -1.45 15.51
N MET A 73 -2.87 -0.25 15.35
CA MET A 73 -2.83 0.50 14.09
C MET A 73 -1.40 0.88 13.69
N ALA A 74 -0.61 1.42 14.62
CA ALA A 74 0.78 1.79 14.36
C ALA A 74 1.64 0.58 13.94
N VAL A 75 1.49 -0.55 14.64
CA VAL A 75 2.20 -1.81 14.33
C VAL A 75 1.77 -2.35 12.96
N GLY A 76 0.47 -2.30 12.65
CA GLY A 76 -0.05 -2.73 11.37
C GLY A 76 0.45 -1.90 10.18
N LEU A 77 0.50 -0.57 10.35
CA LEU A 77 1.08 0.35 9.36
C LEU A 77 2.58 0.11 9.19
N ALA A 78 3.32 -0.07 10.29
CA ALA A 78 4.74 -0.42 10.22
C ALA A 78 4.96 -1.74 9.45
N GLY A 79 4.07 -2.71 9.61
CA GLY A 79 4.03 -3.95 8.82
C GLY A 79 3.89 -3.68 7.31
N GLY A 80 2.92 -2.85 6.94
CA GLY A 80 2.70 -2.46 5.53
C GLY A 80 3.91 -1.77 4.89
N PHE A 81 4.55 -0.84 5.62
CA PHE A 81 5.73 -0.13 5.13
C PHE A 81 7.03 -0.96 5.20
N SER A 82 7.08 -1.99 6.05
CA SER A 82 8.28 -2.82 6.22
C SER A 82 8.73 -3.49 4.92
N HIS A 83 7.77 -3.83 4.06
CA HIS A 83 8.00 -4.46 2.77
C HIS A 83 8.72 -3.52 1.81
N GLU A 84 8.17 -2.32 1.61
CA GLU A 84 8.73 -1.29 0.74
C GLU A 84 10.10 -0.81 1.24
N LEU A 85 10.26 -0.67 2.57
CA LEU A 85 11.54 -0.30 3.16
C LEU A 85 12.61 -1.35 2.87
N ARG A 86 12.28 -2.64 2.92
CA ARG A 86 13.20 -3.73 2.59
C ARG A 86 13.54 -3.78 1.12
N LEU A 87 12.57 -3.53 0.23
CA LEU A 87 12.85 -3.40 -1.19
C LEU A 87 13.85 -2.26 -1.45
N LEU A 88 13.66 -1.11 -0.80
CA LEU A 88 14.56 0.02 -0.89
C LEU A 88 15.96 -0.30 -0.34
N LEU A 89 16.04 -0.97 0.81
CA LEU A 89 17.30 -1.41 1.42
C LEU A 89 18.02 -2.47 0.58
N ARG A 90 17.29 -3.37 -0.10
CA ARG A 90 17.90 -4.33 -1.03
C ARG A 90 18.43 -3.62 -2.26
N ALA A 91 17.62 -2.76 -2.89
CA ALA A 91 18.04 -1.97 -4.03
C ALA A 91 19.29 -1.13 -3.73
N SER A 92 19.33 -0.47 -2.57
CA SER A 92 20.50 0.32 -2.15
C SER A 92 21.72 -0.55 -1.83
N ARG A 93 21.54 -1.69 -1.13
CA ARG A 93 22.62 -2.65 -0.88
C ARG A 93 23.22 -3.19 -2.18
N TYR A 94 22.40 -3.46 -3.19
CA TYR A 94 22.91 -3.92 -4.49
C TYR A 94 23.75 -2.84 -5.17
N GLN A 95 23.34 -1.57 -5.13
CA GLN A 95 24.13 -0.45 -5.67
C GLN A 95 25.46 -0.22 -4.93
N ILE A 96 25.51 -0.51 -3.63
CA ILE A 96 26.70 -0.28 -2.79
C ILE A 96 27.67 -1.48 -2.82
N VAL A 97 27.15 -2.71 -2.81
CA VAL A 97 27.95 -3.95 -2.63
C VAL A 97 28.41 -4.55 -3.96
N LEU A 98 27.58 -4.51 -5.00
CA LEU A 98 27.97 -4.95 -6.34
C LEU A 98 28.56 -3.75 -7.08
N GLY A 99 29.83 -3.44 -6.78
CA GLY A 99 30.60 -2.49 -7.57
C GLY A 99 30.71 -2.93 -9.05
N PRO A 100 31.42 -2.15 -9.90
CA PRO A 100 31.52 -2.38 -11.35
C PRO A 100 32.09 -3.74 -11.79
N HIS A 101 32.51 -4.60 -10.85
CA HIS A 101 33.16 -5.88 -11.08
C HIS A 101 32.21 -7.09 -11.12
N MET A 102 30.93 -6.91 -10.79
CA MET A 102 29.89 -7.92 -11.04
C MET A 102 28.75 -7.30 -11.84
N PRO A 103 28.78 -7.34 -13.19
CA PRO A 103 27.70 -6.83 -14.00
C PRO A 103 26.46 -7.70 -13.76
N PHE A 104 25.56 -7.20 -12.94
CA PHE A 104 24.23 -7.78 -12.81
C PHE A 104 23.48 -7.51 -14.11
N VAL A 105 23.13 -8.56 -14.83
CA VAL A 105 22.19 -8.44 -15.94
C VAL A 105 20.83 -8.18 -15.32
N GLU A 106 20.41 -6.91 -15.26
CA GLU A 106 19.05 -6.54 -14.90
C GLU A 106 18.09 -7.24 -15.87
N ARG A 107 17.56 -8.38 -15.43
CA ARG A 107 16.45 -9.03 -16.12
C ARG A 107 15.20 -8.29 -15.72
N HIS A 108 14.95 -7.18 -16.41
CA HIS A 108 13.66 -6.51 -16.33
C HIS A 108 12.61 -7.49 -16.83
N ILE A 109 11.80 -8.01 -15.92
CA ILE A 109 10.47 -8.50 -16.32
C ILE A 109 9.77 -7.25 -16.83
N PRO A 110 9.31 -7.20 -18.09
CA PRO A 110 8.65 -6.03 -18.64
C PRO A 110 7.38 -5.80 -17.83
N MET A 111 7.47 -4.89 -16.86
CA MET A 111 6.31 -4.48 -16.09
C MET A 111 5.43 -3.73 -17.08
N ASN A 112 4.18 -4.15 -17.22
CA ASN A 112 3.23 -3.46 -18.08
C ASN A 112 2.84 -2.14 -17.38
N ILE A 113 3.72 -1.13 -17.47
CA ILE A 113 3.58 0.16 -16.80
C ILE A 113 2.27 0.83 -17.22
N ASN A 114 1.82 0.64 -18.46
CA ASN A 114 0.51 1.11 -18.92
C ASN A 114 -0.63 0.53 -18.08
N LEU A 115 -0.66 -0.80 -17.95
CA LEU A 115 -1.69 -1.48 -17.16
C LEU A 115 -1.61 -1.06 -15.69
N TYR A 116 -0.40 -0.92 -15.16
CA TYR A 116 -0.18 -0.51 -13.78
C TYR A 116 -0.72 0.90 -13.50
N LEU A 117 -0.36 1.89 -14.32
CA LEU A 117 -0.86 3.27 -14.21
C LEU A 117 -2.37 3.33 -14.39
N HIS A 118 -2.93 2.55 -15.32
CA HIS A 118 -4.37 2.46 -15.50
C HIS A 118 -5.08 1.95 -14.24
N ARG A 119 -4.55 0.89 -13.60
CA ARG A 119 -5.13 0.33 -12.37
C ARG A 119 -5.02 1.28 -11.19
N LEU A 120 -3.92 2.00 -11.05
CA LEU A 120 -3.78 3.03 -10.03
C LEU A 120 -4.80 4.16 -10.24
N ASN A 121 -5.01 4.59 -11.48
CA ASN A 121 -6.01 5.62 -11.79
C ASN A 121 -7.43 5.14 -11.48
N GLU A 122 -7.77 3.92 -11.89
CA GLU A 122 -9.05 3.28 -11.59
C GLU A 122 -9.30 3.21 -10.07
N PHE A 123 -8.30 2.76 -9.31
CA PHE A 123 -8.37 2.73 -7.86
C PHE A 123 -8.58 4.12 -7.26
N MET A 124 -7.84 5.13 -7.70
CA MET A 124 -7.98 6.50 -7.20
C MET A 124 -9.37 7.08 -7.49
N TYR A 125 -9.92 6.85 -8.67
CA TYR A 125 -11.29 7.27 -8.99
C TYR A 125 -12.33 6.58 -8.12
N LEU A 126 -12.13 5.30 -7.80
CA LEU A 126 -13.01 4.57 -6.91
C LEU A 126 -12.95 5.16 -5.50
N MET A 127 -11.75 5.39 -4.95
CA MET A 127 -11.56 6.01 -3.63
C MET A 127 -12.19 7.41 -3.56
N LEU A 128 -12.04 8.20 -4.62
CA LEU A 128 -12.63 9.51 -4.74
C LEU A 128 -14.17 9.43 -4.81
N GLY A 129 -14.69 8.47 -5.58
CA GLY A 129 -16.12 8.21 -5.65
C GLY A 129 -16.71 7.85 -4.29
N GLU A 130 -16.05 6.95 -3.56
CA GLU A 130 -16.48 6.53 -2.22
C GLU A 130 -16.44 7.68 -1.20
N THR A 131 -15.40 8.53 -1.22
CA THR A 131 -15.32 9.69 -0.31
C THR A 131 -16.41 10.73 -0.59
N VAL A 132 -16.74 11.00 -1.86
CA VAL A 132 -17.89 11.85 -2.24
C VAL A 132 -19.20 11.22 -1.78
N LEU A 133 -19.36 9.90 -1.96
CA LEU A 133 -20.56 9.19 -1.56
C LEU A 133 -20.75 9.24 -0.03
N GLN A 134 -19.68 9.08 0.75
CA GLN A 134 -19.71 9.21 2.21
C GLN A 134 -20.09 10.63 2.65
N LEU A 135 -19.58 11.67 1.97
CA LEU A 135 -19.96 13.06 2.23
C LEU A 135 -21.45 13.31 1.97
N VAL A 136 -22.04 12.69 0.96
CA VAL A 136 -23.46 12.87 0.59
C VAL A 136 -24.41 12.03 1.46
N ILE A 137 -24.00 10.82 1.86
CA ILE A 137 -24.84 9.88 2.62
C ILE A 137 -24.88 10.20 4.12
N ALA A 138 -23.88 10.93 4.65
CA ALA A 138 -23.83 11.31 6.05
C ALA A 138 -25.16 11.95 6.50
N ARG A 139 -25.97 11.22 7.27
CA ARG A 139 -27.29 11.69 7.71
C ARG A 139 -27.11 12.92 8.59
N HIS A 140 -27.56 14.06 8.09
CA HIS A 140 -27.54 15.32 8.84
C HIS A 140 -28.77 15.38 9.76
N PRO A 141 -28.61 15.62 11.08
CA PRO A 141 -29.74 16.02 11.91
C PRO A 141 -30.27 17.36 11.41
N LEU A 142 -31.59 17.56 11.49
CA LEU A 142 -32.37 18.65 10.88
C LEU A 142 -32.04 20.08 11.37
N HIS A 143 -30.92 20.30 12.07
CA HIS A 143 -30.53 21.62 12.56
C HIS A 143 -29.39 22.17 11.71
N THR A 144 -29.71 23.23 10.98
CA THR A 144 -28.87 23.93 10.02
C THR A 144 -27.73 24.66 10.74
N ASP A 145 -26.76 23.92 11.26
CA ASP A 145 -25.55 24.49 11.83
C ASP A 145 -24.60 24.89 10.69
N THR A 146 -24.20 26.15 10.67
CA THR A 146 -23.18 26.71 9.76
C THR A 146 -21.88 25.90 9.76
N HIS A 147 -21.57 25.25 10.88
CA HIS A 147 -20.45 24.32 11.01
C HIS A 147 -20.57 23.08 10.11
N MET A 148 -21.78 22.54 9.90
CA MET A 148 -21.98 21.40 8.99
C MET A 148 -21.73 21.78 7.54
N ILE A 149 -22.22 22.95 7.11
CA ILE A 149 -21.98 23.45 5.75
C ILE A 149 -20.47 23.66 5.53
N ALA A 150 -19.77 24.21 6.53
CA ALA A 150 -18.32 24.38 6.46
C ALA A 150 -17.57 23.04 6.34
N VAL A 151 -17.96 22.01 7.10
CA VAL A 151 -17.38 20.66 7.02
C VAL A 151 -17.64 20.02 5.65
N PHE A 152 -18.86 20.15 5.12
CA PHE A 152 -19.20 19.63 3.80
C PHE A 152 -18.40 20.31 2.68
N VAL A 153 -18.31 21.65 2.70
CA VAL A 153 -17.51 22.43 1.73
C VAL A 153 -16.02 22.10 1.86
N ALA A 154 -15.50 21.94 3.09
CA ALA A 154 -14.12 21.54 3.31
C ALA A 154 -13.84 20.13 2.77
N GLY A 155 -14.73 19.16 3.02
CA GLY A 155 -14.62 17.81 2.46
C GLY A 155 -14.62 17.81 0.93
N PHE A 156 -15.50 18.59 0.32
CA PHE A 156 -15.55 18.75 -1.14
C PHE A 156 -14.28 19.41 -1.71
N LEU A 157 -13.74 20.43 -1.05
CA LEU A 157 -12.49 21.08 -1.45
C LEU A 157 -11.29 20.14 -1.33
N ILE A 158 -11.23 19.31 -0.28
CA ILE A 158 -10.17 18.29 -0.12
C ILE A 158 -10.23 17.29 -1.27
N VAL A 159 -11.43 16.79 -1.60
CA VAL A 159 -11.64 15.90 -2.75
C VAL A 159 -11.19 16.55 -4.06
N LEU A 160 -11.51 17.82 -4.30
CA LEU A 160 -11.06 18.57 -5.47
C LEU A 160 -9.54 18.75 -5.52
N CYS A 161 -8.91 19.08 -4.38
CA CYS A 161 -7.46 19.18 -4.27
C CYS A 161 -6.77 17.83 -4.55
N MET A 162 -7.37 16.73 -4.10
CA MET A 162 -6.88 15.38 -4.37
C MET A 162 -7.03 15.00 -5.85
N LEU A 163 -8.17 15.29 -6.47
CA LEU A 163 -8.37 15.12 -7.92
C LEU A 163 -7.31 15.90 -8.71
N TYR A 164 -7.08 17.15 -8.33
CA TYR A 164 -6.12 18.04 -8.96
C TYR A 164 -4.68 17.51 -8.81
N SER A 165 -4.27 17.17 -7.59
CA SER A 165 -2.95 16.62 -7.29
C SER A 165 -2.67 15.31 -8.02
N TYR A 166 -3.70 14.50 -8.26
CA TYR A 166 -3.55 13.22 -8.93
C TYR A 166 -3.52 13.35 -10.46
N GLN A 167 -4.45 14.08 -11.05
CA GLN A 167 -4.54 14.16 -12.52
C GLN A 167 -3.58 15.14 -13.18
N LEU A 168 -3.26 16.27 -12.54
CA LEU A 168 -2.41 17.29 -13.16
C LEU A 168 -0.94 17.11 -12.85
N THR A 169 -0.60 16.56 -11.68
CA THR A 169 0.80 16.46 -11.25
C THR A 169 1.45 15.15 -11.67
N GLU A 170 0.69 14.07 -11.86
CA GLU A 170 1.25 12.77 -12.22
C GLU A 170 1.29 12.57 -13.75
N PRO A 171 2.46 12.25 -14.33
CA PRO A 171 2.59 12.08 -15.77
C PRO A 171 1.83 10.83 -16.24
N ASN A 172 0.70 11.02 -16.94
CA ASN A 172 -0.09 9.94 -17.55
C ASN A 172 0.62 9.19 -18.69
N ARG A 173 1.81 9.64 -19.10
CA ARG A 173 2.62 9.00 -20.14
C ARG A 173 3.61 8.02 -19.50
N PRO A 174 3.59 6.73 -19.88
CA PRO A 174 4.52 5.72 -19.34
C PRO A 174 5.99 6.02 -19.62
N ASN A 175 6.27 6.75 -20.70
CA ASN A 175 7.63 7.12 -21.10
C ASN A 175 8.25 8.13 -20.13
N ASP A 176 7.43 8.97 -19.49
CA ASP A 176 7.88 10.07 -18.64
C ASP A 176 7.85 9.69 -17.15
N HIS A 177 7.32 8.51 -16.82
CA HIS A 177 7.04 8.08 -15.46
C HIS A 177 8.29 7.63 -14.69
N ALA A 178 8.40 8.00 -13.40
CA ALA A 178 9.53 7.68 -12.53
C ALA A 178 9.84 6.18 -12.44
N ILE A 179 8.79 5.36 -12.45
CA ILE A 179 8.84 3.88 -12.48
C ILE A 179 9.69 3.34 -13.64
N ARG A 180 9.76 4.05 -14.77
CA ARG A 180 10.52 3.63 -15.95
C ARG A 180 12.01 4.00 -15.89
N ARG A 181 12.37 4.99 -15.05
CA ARG A 181 13.73 5.55 -15.00
C ARG A 181 14.67 4.74 -14.12
N SER A 182 14.17 4.21 -13.00
CA SER A 182 14.95 3.31 -12.14
C SER A 182 14.04 2.54 -11.17
N ALA A 183 14.49 1.37 -10.72
CA ALA A 183 13.77 0.58 -9.71
C ALA A 183 13.57 1.37 -8.41
N LEU A 184 14.58 2.15 -7.99
CA LEU A 184 14.52 2.97 -6.78
C LEU A 184 13.51 4.11 -6.91
N ALA A 185 13.43 4.77 -8.08
CA ALA A 185 12.41 5.78 -8.34
C ALA A 185 11.00 5.17 -8.37
N GLY A 186 10.85 3.92 -8.84
CA GLY A 186 9.60 3.18 -8.78
C GLY A 186 9.14 2.88 -7.34
N VAL A 187 10.04 2.38 -6.49
CA VAL A 187 9.76 2.12 -5.06
C VAL A 187 9.42 3.42 -4.32
N ALA A 188 10.20 4.49 -4.55
CA ALA A 188 9.94 5.79 -3.95
C ALA A 188 8.58 6.36 -4.38
N TYR A 189 8.24 6.23 -5.67
CA TYR A 189 6.91 6.62 -6.16
C TYR A 189 5.80 5.83 -5.46
N PHE A 190 5.96 4.50 -5.29
CA PHE A 190 4.96 3.68 -4.60
C PHE A 190 4.77 4.06 -3.14
N MET A 191 5.85 4.36 -2.41
CA MET A 191 5.75 4.85 -1.02
C MET A 191 5.00 6.18 -0.94
N LEU A 192 5.33 7.14 -1.81
CA LEU A 192 4.64 8.43 -1.84
C LEU A 192 3.16 8.29 -2.26
N TYR A 193 2.90 7.42 -3.23
CA TYR A 193 1.56 7.10 -3.71
C TYR A 193 0.71 6.47 -2.60
N SER A 194 1.23 5.46 -1.91
CA SER A 194 0.52 4.78 -0.83
C SER A 194 0.25 5.71 0.35
N GLN A 195 1.19 6.59 0.69
CA GLN A 195 0.97 7.64 1.68
C GLN A 195 -0.15 8.62 1.25
N LYS A 196 -0.15 9.04 -0.02
CA LYS A 196 -1.18 9.92 -0.58
C LYS A 196 -2.56 9.23 -0.59
N ALA A 197 -2.63 7.97 -0.99
CA ALA A 197 -3.85 7.17 -0.95
C ALA A 197 -4.37 6.98 0.50
N LEU A 198 -3.48 6.74 1.46
CA LEU A 198 -3.85 6.64 2.88
C LEU A 198 -4.42 7.96 3.41
N SER A 199 -3.88 9.10 2.98
CA SER A 199 -4.39 10.42 3.38
C SER A 199 -5.79 10.73 2.83
N VAL A 200 -6.27 9.97 1.83
CA VAL A 200 -7.64 10.06 1.31
C VAL A 200 -8.61 9.22 2.14
N LEU A 201 -8.11 8.20 2.83
CA LEU A 201 -8.89 7.22 3.58
C LEU A 201 -9.13 7.61 5.05
N LEU A 202 -8.30 8.48 5.60
CA LEU A 202 -8.35 8.98 6.98
C LEU A 202 -9.09 10.32 7.04
#